data_AF-A0A938P093-F1
#
_entry.id   AF-A0A938P093-F1
#
_cell.length_a   1.000
_cell.length_b   1.000
_cell.length_c   1.000
_cell.angle_alpha   90.00
_cell.angle_beta   90.00
_cell.angle_gamma   90.00
#
_symmetry.space_group_name_H-M   'P 1'
#
loop_
_entity.id
_entity.type
_entity.pdbx_description
1 polymer ?
#
loop_
_entity_poly.entity_id
_entity_poly.type
_entity_poly.pdbx_seq_one_letter_code
_entity_poly.pdbx_strand_id
1 'polypeptide(L)' 'MINLQNISYIHLSKDLLFRDINLTVNNHDKIALIGNNGIGKSTLLKIIARELQP' A
#
# COMPACT_ATOMS: atom_id res chain seq x y z
N MET A 1 -0.70 -4.52 14.88
CA MET A 1 -1.81 -4.71 13.92
C MET A 1 -1.80 -3.52 12.98
N ILE A 2 -1.66 -3.77 11.67
CA ILE A 2 -1.81 -2.77 10.61
C ILE A 2 -3.18 -2.98 10.00
N ASN A 3 -3.94 -1.91 9.82
CA ASN A 3 -5.24 -1.95 9.15
C ASN A 3 -5.32 -0.78 8.17
N LEU A 4 -5.48 -1.10 6.89
CA LEU A 4 -5.72 -0.17 5.79
C LEU A 4 -7.14 -0.39 5.29
N GLN A 5 -7.90 0.68 5.18
CA GLN A 5 -9.27 0.64 4.69
C GLN A 5 -9.45 1.65 3.56
N ASN A 6 -10.02 1.18 2.46
CA ASN A 6 -10.35 1.99 1.27
C ASN A 6 -9.21 2.90 0.81
N ILE A 7 -7.99 2.35 0.77
CA ILE A 7 -6.83 3.11 0.32
C ILE A 7 -6.88 3.20 -1.21
N SER A 8 -6.94 4.42 -1.72
CA SER A 8 -6.80 4.76 -3.12
C SER A 8 -5.64 5.74 -3.23
N TYR A 9 -4.79 5.59 -4.25
CA TYR A 9 -3.64 6.48 -4.43
C TYR A 9 -3.30 6.62 -5.91
N ILE A 10 -3.15 7.87 -6.34
CA ILE A 10 -2.68 8.25 -7.67
C ILE A 10 -1.26 8.78 -7.53
N HIS A 11 -0.33 8.19 -8.27
CA HIS A 11 1.06 8.64 -8.30
C HIS A 11 1.20 9.98 -9.02
N LEU A 12 2.31 10.68 -8.79
CA LEU A 12 2.61 11.96 -9.45
C LEU A 12 2.63 11.87 -10.99
N SER A 13 2.90 10.69 -11.53
CA SER A 13 2.81 10.39 -12.97
C SER A 13 1.37 10.29 -13.50
N LYS A 14 0.37 10.48 -12.63
CA LYS A 14 -1.08 10.28 -12.88
C LYS A 14 -1.50 8.82 -13.04
N ASP A 15 -0.61 7.88 -12.72
CA ASP A 15 -0.95 6.46 -12.69
C ASP A 15 -1.75 6.15 -11.42
N LEU A 16 -2.90 5.50 -11.59
CA LEU A 16 -3.64 4.93 -10.47
C LEU A 16 -2.93 3.68 -9.99
N LEU A 17 -2.30 3.75 -8.82
CA LEU A 17 -1.59 2.60 -8.25
C LEU A 17 -2.51 1.72 -7.41
N PHE A 18 -3.38 2.34 -6.61
CA PHE A 18 -4.32 1.63 -5.74
C PHE A 18 -5.72 2.18 -5.93
N ARG A 19 -6.69 1.27 -5.95
CA ARG A 19 -8.12 1.59 -5.93
C ARG A 19 -8.77 0.74 -4.85
N ASP A 20 -9.23 1.41 -3.81
CA ASP A 20 -10.03 0.87 -2.71
C ASP A 20 -9.43 -0.40 -2.08
N ILE A 21 -8.11 -0.39 -1.86
CA ILE A 21 -7.43 -1.54 -1.26
C ILE A 21 -7.74 -1.60 0.24
N ASN A 22 -7.99 -2.81 0.71
CA ASN A 22 -8.23 -3.14 2.11
C ASN A 22 -7.21 -4.20 2.52
N LEU A 23 -6.47 -3.95 3.60
CA LEU A 23 -5.42 -4.85 4.08
C LEU A 23 -5.40 -4.86 5.61
N THR A 24 -5.44 -6.06 6.19
CA THR A 24 -5.24 -6.26 7.62
C THR A 24 -4.04 -7.17 7.82
N VAL A 25 -3.11 -6.74 8.67
CA VAL A 25 -1.93 -7.51 9.08
C VAL A 25 -1.90 -7.58 10.59
N ASN A 26 -1.96 -8.80 11.13
CA ASN A 26 -1.98 -9.05 12.56
C ASN A 26 -0.56 -9.07 13.13
N ASN A 27 -0.46 -9.03 14.46
CA ASN A 27 0.81 -9.24 15.12
C ASN A 27 1.30 -10.66 14.83
N HIS A 28 2.61 -10.82 14.60
CA HIS A 28 3.27 -12.07 14.24
C HIS A 28 3.03 -12.61 12.83
N ASP A 29 2.21 -11.94 12.01
CA ASP A 29 2.10 -12.27 10.59
C ASP A 29 3.44 -12.04 9.87
N LYS A 30 3.82 -12.99 9.02
CA LYS A 30 4.93 -12.86 8.08
C LYS A 30 4.36 -12.84 6.66
N ILE A 31 4.37 -11.67 6.04
CA ILE A 31 3.74 -11.44 4.73
C ILE A 31 4.80 -11.00 3.73
N ALA A 32 4.69 -11.48 2.50
CA ALA A 32 5.48 -11.00 1.37
C ALA A 32 4.61 -10.11 0.45
N LEU A 33 5.10 -8.92 0.14
CA LEU A 33 4.49 -8.04 -0.87
C LEU A 33 5.17 -8.27 -2.21
N ILE A 34 4.47 -8.93 -3.14
CA ILE A 34 4.98 -9.35 -4.45
C ILE A 34 4.35 -8.55 -5.60
N GLY A 35 5.05 -8.50 -6.74
CA GLY A 35 4.58 -7.84 -7.96
C GLY A 35 5.72 -7.21 -8.77
N ASN A 36 5.44 -6.80 -9.99
CA ASN A 36 6.43 -6.20 -10.90
C ASN A 36 6.96 -4.86 -10.39
N ASN A 37 8.09 -4.40 -10.95
CA ASN A 37 8.62 -3.08 -10.66
C ASN A 37 7.66 -1.99 -11.17
N GLY A 38 7.54 -0.90 -10.42
CA GLY A 38 6.64 0.22 -10.75
C GLY A 38 5.18 0.06 -10.27
N ILE A 39 4.74 -1.13 -9.83
CA ILE A 39 3.34 -1.36 -9.43
C ILE A 39 2.94 -0.73 -8.07
N GLY A 40 3.82 0.06 -7.45
CA GLY A 40 3.52 0.77 -6.20
C GLY A 40 3.92 0.06 -4.90
N LYS A 41 4.65 -1.06 -4.92
CA LYS A 41 5.04 -1.78 -3.67
C LYS A 41 5.68 -0.87 -2.60
N SER A 42 6.70 -0.11 -2.97
CA SER A 42 7.35 0.84 -2.05
C SER A 42 6.40 1.98 -1.63
N THR A 43 5.50 2.41 -2.51
CA THR A 43 4.46 3.39 -2.21
C THR A 43 3.50 2.86 -1.14
N LEU A 44 3.05 1.61 -1.25
CA LEU A 44 2.19 0.97 -0.25
C LEU A 44 2.89 0.89 1.11
N LEU A 45 4.17 0.50 1.13
CA LEU A 45 4.96 0.44 2.37
C LEU A 45 5.11 1.83 3.00
N LYS A 46 5.33 2.88 2.21
CA LYS A 46 5.36 4.27 2.71
C LYS A 46 4.03 4.72 3.30
N ILE A 47 2.90 4.35 2.67
CA ILE A 47 1.57 4.62 3.21
C ILE A 47 1.37 3.89 4.56
N ILE A 48 1.75 2.61 4.64
CA ILE A 48 1.70 1.83 5.90
C ILE A 48 2.57 2.48 6.98
N ALA A 49 3.77 2.95 6.62
CA ALA A 49 4.69 3.63 7.52
C ALA A 49 4.27 5.08 7.87
N ARG A 50 3.18 5.58 7.28
CA ARG A 50 2.68 6.97 7.42
C ARG A 50 3.66 8.03 6.91
N GLU A 51 4.58 7.66 6.03
CA GLU A 51 5.50 8.57 5.33
C GLU A 51 4.85 9.23 4.12
N LEU A 52 3.73 8.67 3.65
CA LEU A 52 2.97 9.15 2.50
C LEU A 52 1.48 9.07 2.80
N GLN A 53 0.74 10.14 2.49
CA GLN A 53 -0.71 10.14 2.61
C GLN A 53 -1.35 9.56 1.33
N PRO A 54 -2.35 8.67 1.47
CA PRO A 54 -3.07 8.07 0.35
C PRO A 54 -3.94 9.10 -0.39
#